data_AF-A0AAN6TEW6-F1
#
_entry.id   AF-A0AAN6TEW6-F1
#
_cell.length_a   1.000
_cell.length_b   1.000
_cell.length_c   1.000
_cell.angle_alpha   90.00
_cell.angle_beta   90.00
_cell.angle_gamma   90.00
#
_symmetry.space_group_name_H-M   'P 1'
#
loop_
_entity.id
_entity.type
_entity.pdbx_description
1 polymer ?
#
loop_
_entity_poly.entity_id
_entity_poly.type
_entity_poly.pdbx_seq_one_letter_code
_entity_poly.pdbx_strand_id
1 'polypeptide(L)' 'MELLDTQNFAKNLELVDKVKAIAEKKGVTPAQLALAWIRSYANTGDVNGLIPIPGATSASRVVENCM' A
#
# COMPACT_ATOMS: atom_id res chain seq x y z
N MET A 1 -8.80 5.29 12.49
CA MET A 1 -8.64 4.02 13.24
C MET A 1 -9.84 3.08 13.07
N GLU A 2 -10.88 3.46 12.32
CA GLU A 2 -12.10 2.65 12.06
C GLU A 2 -11.91 1.53 11.01
N LEU A 3 -10.79 1.52 10.28
CA LEU A 3 -10.56 0.56 9.21
C LEU A 3 -10.24 -0.86 9.70
N LEU A 4 -9.88 -1.06 10.97
CA LEU A 4 -9.56 -2.39 11.52
C LEU A 4 -10.52 -2.83 12.63
N ASP A 5 -11.68 -2.20 12.72
CA ASP A 5 -12.75 -2.67 13.60
C ASP A 5 -13.11 -4.12 13.25
N THR A 6 -13.41 -4.93 14.27
CA THR A 6 -13.79 -6.34 14.14
C THR A 6 -14.94 -6.53 13.14
N GLN A 7 -15.86 -5.57 13.03
CA GLN A 7 -16.96 -5.61 12.07
C GLN A 7 -16.50 -5.53 10.61
N ASN A 8 -15.40 -4.82 10.33
CA ASN A 8 -14.89 -4.59 8.97
C ASN A 8 -13.75 -5.54 8.58
N PHE A 9 -13.17 -6.25 9.53
CA PHE A 9 -11.96 -7.06 9.32
C PHE A 9 -12.11 -8.08 8.19
N ALA A 10 -13.20 -8.86 8.17
CA ALA A 10 -13.43 -9.87 7.12
C ALA A 10 -13.51 -9.24 5.72
N LYS A 11 -14.25 -8.14 5.59
CA LYS A 11 -14.40 -7.42 4.33
C LYS A 11 -13.09 -6.80 3.84
N ASN A 12 -12.27 -6.29 4.76
CA ASN A 12 -10.95 -5.78 4.39
C ASN A 12 -10.01 -6.88 3.92
N LEU A 13 -10.13 -8.09 4.46
CA LEU A 13 -9.34 -9.23 3.99
C LEU A 13 -9.69 -9.59 2.55
N GLU A 14 -10.98 -9.57 2.20
CA GLU A 14 -11.43 -9.74 0.80
C GLU A 14 -10.85 -8.66 -0.13
N LEU A 15 -10.75 -7.41 0.34
CA LEU A 15 -10.13 -6.32 -0.42
C LEU A 15 -8.62 -6.52 -0.56
N VAL A 16 -7.94 -6.95 0.50
CA VAL A 16 -6.51 -7.28 0.48
C VAL A 16 -6.22 -8.36 -0.55
N ASP A 17 -7.07 -9.37 -0.68
CA ASP A 17 -6.86 -10.44 -1.66
C ASP A 17 -6.97 -9.93 -3.10
N LYS A 18 -7.86 -8.96 -3.36
CA LYS A 18 -7.91 -8.28 -4.67
C LYS A 18 -6.63 -7.48 -4.93
N VAL A 19 -6.09 -6.80 -3.92
CA VAL A 19 -4.81 -6.06 -4.03
C VAL A 19 -3.66 -7.03 -4.32
N LYS A 20 -3.59 -8.18 -3.63
CA LYS A 20 -2.60 -9.22 -3.89
C LYS A 20 -2.65 -9.72 -5.33
N ALA A 21 -3.84 -10.00 -5.86
CA ALA A 21 -4.00 -10.45 -7.25
C ALA A 21 -3.50 -9.42 -8.27
N ILE A 22 -3.64 -8.12 -7.99
CA ILE A 22 -3.10 -7.05 -8.85
C ILE A 22 -1.57 -6.99 -8.74
N ALA A 23 -1.04 -7.11 -7.52
CA ALA A 23 0.39 -7.08 -7.25
C ALA A 23 1.11 -8.25 -7.93
N GLU A 24 0.53 -9.46 -7.85
CA GLU A 24 1.03 -10.67 -8.50
C GLU A 24 1.08 -10.52 -10.02
N LYS A 25 0.01 -10.01 -10.65
CA LYS A 25 -0.02 -9.71 -12.09
C LYS A 25 1.08 -8.73 -12.53
N LYS A 26 1.55 -7.88 -11.62
CA LYS A 26 2.60 -6.88 -11.85
C LYS A 26 3.99 -7.34 -11.39
N GLY A 27 4.10 -8.50 -10.74
CA GLY A 27 5.37 -9.00 -10.19
C GLY A 27 5.94 -8.15 -9.05
N VAL A 28 5.09 -7.46 -8.29
CA VAL A 28 5.49 -6.59 -7.15
C VAL A 28 4.84 -7.05 -5.85
N THR A 29 5.32 -6.58 -4.71
CA THR A 29 4.66 -6.87 -3.43
C THR A 29 3.39 -6.01 -3.25
N PRO A 30 2.40 -6.46 -2.47
CA PRO A 30 1.24 -5.64 -2.14
C PRO A 30 1.61 -4.30 -1.48
N ALA A 31 2.71 -4.26 -0.71
CA ALA A 31 3.21 -3.03 -0.10
C ALA A 31 3.73 -2.04 -1.15
N GLN A 32 4.52 -2.53 -2.13
CA GLN A 32 4.99 -1.71 -3.25
C GLN A 32 3.84 -1.17 -4.09
N LEU A 33 2.83 -1.99 -4.37
CA LEU A 33 1.63 -1.56 -5.09
C LEU A 33 0.89 -0.45 -4.33
N ALA A 34 0.72 -0.57 -3.01
CA ALA A 34 0.09 0.45 -2.19
C ALA A 34 0.90 1.76 -2.19
N LEU A 35 2.22 1.70 -2.07
CA LEU A 35 3.10 2.86 -2.14
C LEU A 35 3.03 3.55 -3.50
N ALA A 36 3.01 2.79 -4.60
CA ALA A 36 2.85 3.31 -5.95
C ALA A 36 1.50 4.00 -6.15
N TRP A 37 0.42 3.43 -5.61
CA TRP A 37 -0.91 4.05 -5.64
C TRP A 37 -0.93 5.38 -4.89
N ILE A 38 -0.35 5.43 -3.68
CA ILE A 38 -0.22 6.67 -2.89
C ILE A 38 0.58 7.73 -3.68
N ARG A 39 1.73 7.36 -4.26
CA ARG A 39 2.56 8.27 -5.07
C ARG A 39 1.85 8.76 -6.33
N SER A 40 0.92 7.99 -6.90
CA SER A 40 0.18 8.43 -8.08
C SER A 40 -0.64 9.71 -7.83
N TYR A 41 -1.05 9.94 -6.57
CA TYR A 41 -1.75 11.16 -6.18
C TYR A 41 -0.86 12.39 -6.07
N ALA A 42 0.47 12.23 -5.97
CA ALA A 42 1.41 13.35 -5.84
C ALA A 42 1.38 14.30 -7.05
N ASN A 43 0.89 13.82 -8.19
CA ASN A 43 0.79 14.57 -9.45
C ASN A 43 -0.68 14.86 -9.84
N THR A 44 -1.63 14.71 -8.92
CA THR A 44 -3.07 14.92 -9.18
C THR A 44 -3.70 15.84 -8.13
N GLY A 45 -4.39 16.90 -8.56
CA GLY A 45 -5.24 17.73 -7.69
C GLY A 45 -4.50 18.66 -6.72
N ASP A 46 -5.13 18.94 -5.57
CA ASP A 46 -4.77 19.96 -4.56
C ASP A 46 -3.52 19.64 -3.72
N VAL A 47 -2.94 18.45 -3.86
CA VAL A 47 -1.81 17.99 -3.04
C VAL A 47 -0.52 18.04 -3.87
N ASN A 48 0.23 19.13 -3.71
CA ASN A 48 1.51 19.31 -4.39
C ASN A 48 2.63 18.63 -3.59
N GLY A 49 3.09 17.48 -4.07
CA GLY A 49 4.19 16.73 -3.46
C GLY A 49 3.71 15.84 -2.31
N LEU A 50 3.50 14.56 -2.63
CA LEU A 50 3.18 13.52 -1.65
C LEU A 50 4.34 12.52 -1.56
N ILE A 51 4.98 12.45 -0.40
CA ILE A 51 6.08 11.53 -0.11
C ILE A 51 5.62 10.53 0.97
N PRO A 52 5.44 9.24 0.65
CA PRO A 52 5.12 8.23 1.65
C PRO A 52 6.34 7.97 2.55
N ILE A 53 6.11 7.82 3.86
CA ILE A 53 7.13 7.48 4.86
C ILE A 53 6.79 6.11 5.46
N PRO A 54 7.09 5.01 4.76
CA PRO A 54 6.76 3.68 5.25
C PRO A 54 7.67 3.30 6.42
N GLY A 55 7.07 3.02 7.57
CA GLY A 55 7.78 2.44 8.71
C GLY A 55 8.19 0.99 8.43
N ALA A 56 9.36 0.60 8.93
CA ALA A 56 9.89 -0.77 8.83
C ALA A 56 10.69 -1.12 10.09
N THR A 57 10.62 -2.38 10.51
CA THR A 57 11.39 -2.91 11.66
C THR A 57 12.58 -3.78 11.24
N SER A 58 12.77 -4.02 9.93
CA SER A 58 13.90 -4.77 9.39
C SER A 58 14.45 -4.12 8.13
N ALA A 59 15.75 -4.31 7.87
CA ALA A 59 16.41 -3.80 6.68
C ALA A 59 15.80 -4.37 5.39
N SER A 60 15.40 -5.64 5.37
CA SER A 60 14.74 -6.24 4.21
C SER A 60 13.43 -5.53 3.83
N ARG A 61 12.66 -5.08 4.82
CA ARG A 61 11.42 -4.33 4.58
C ARG A 61 11.69 -2.90 4.12
N VAL A 62 12.78 -2.28 4.57
CA VAL A 62 13.24 -1.00 4.01
C VAL A 62 13.58 -1.18 2.53
N VAL A 63 14.38 -2.20 2.20
CA VAL A 63 14.78 -2.49 0.81
C VAL A 63 13.55 -2.75 -0.07
N GLU A 64 12.60 -3.56 0.39
CA GLU A 64 11.33 -3.81 -0.33
C GLU A 64 10.55 -2.51 -0.60
N ASN A 65 10.46 -1.61 0.38
CA ASN A 65 9.67 -0.38 0.27
C ASN A 65 10.36 0.72 -0.56
N CYS A 66 11.67 0.61 -0.80
CA CYS A 66 12.44 1.56 -1.60
C CYS A 66 12.43 1.26 -3.11
N MET A 67 11.98 0.07 -3.51
CA MET A 67 11.90 -0.37 -4.90
C MET A 67 10.48 -0.24 -5.43
#